data_AF-A0A221R381-F1
#
_entry.id   AF-A0A221R381-F1
#
_cell.length_a   1.000
_cell.length_b   1.000
_cell.length_c   1.000
_cell.angle_alpha   90.00
_cell.angle_beta   90.00
_cell.angle_gamma   90.00
#
_symmetry.space_group_name_H-M   'P 1'
#
loop_
_entity.id
_entity.type
_entity.pdbx_description
1 polymer ?
#
loop_
_entity_poly.entity_id
_entity_poly.type
_entity_poly.pdbx_seq_one_letter_code
_entity_poly.pdbx_strand_id
1 'polypeptide(L)'
;MSPIFEGVLVLLPEVSRYDEGISAVVWRVRLLGCWQLKRDGETVQVGLRQQRLIAALALLGERPRQFLSGLLWPDSSEAQASGNLRAALFKISHQLPGLLDDRTEPVGLSGSVTVDLHEFRSHLAGAGAAGPADVPADFTDVLRSAELLPGWYDDWVLFEQERLREQRVLVLESLSRRHLLDEDTERALDAARSAAAIEPLRESAQRLLIEVQLRAGNAAGARRTFIDFEARLWEELGVEPSDGLRSLLGPVAMATVRKITTADPAEPGRSRAARPDPRPRPRLSPIAMRPA
;
A
#
# COMPACT_ATOMS: atom_id res chain seq x y z
N MET A 1 2.30 17.28 -10.95
CA MET A 1 2.86 16.31 -9.99
C MET A 1 2.33 16.70 -8.63
N SER A 2 1.31 15.97 -8.17
CA SER A 2 0.34 16.42 -7.18
C SER A 2 0.88 16.54 -5.76
N PRO A 3 0.44 17.54 -4.97
CA PRO A 3 0.61 17.61 -3.54
C PRO A 3 -0.60 16.92 -2.87
N ILE A 4 -0.43 15.70 -2.34
CA ILE A 4 -1.52 14.99 -1.62
C ILE A 4 -1.24 14.88 -0.11
N PHE A 5 -0.04 15.21 0.36
CA PHE A 5 0.34 15.01 1.77
C PHE A 5 0.21 16.24 2.69
N GLU A 6 -0.30 17.37 2.20
CA GLU A 6 -0.39 18.61 3.00
C GLU A 6 -1.73 18.80 3.72
N GLY A 7 -2.73 17.93 3.48
CA GLY A 7 -4.13 18.18 3.84
C GLY A 7 -4.72 17.44 5.05
N VAL A 8 -4.08 16.42 5.64
CA VAL A 8 -4.75 15.56 6.65
C VAL A 8 -3.91 15.37 7.93
N LEU A 9 -3.36 16.46 8.45
CA LEU A 9 -2.66 16.45 9.75
C LEU A 9 -2.85 17.77 10.54
N VAL A 10 -4.05 18.34 10.46
CA VAL A 10 -4.45 19.47 11.31
C VAL A 10 -5.65 19.07 12.16
N LEU A 11 -5.39 18.39 13.27
CA LEU A 11 -6.24 18.42 14.46
C LEU A 11 -5.31 18.37 15.69
N LEU A 12 -4.71 19.52 16.00
CA LEU A 12 -4.15 19.77 17.32
C LEU A 12 -5.33 20.03 18.28
N PRO A 13 -5.33 19.47 19.51
CA PRO A 13 -6.10 20.07 20.58
C PRO A 13 -5.46 21.43 20.91
N GLU A 14 -6.28 22.47 20.98
CA GLU A 14 -5.91 23.78 21.50
C GLU A 14 -5.35 23.64 22.93
N VAL A 15 -4.03 23.60 23.05
CA VAL A 15 -3.37 23.71 24.35
C VAL A 15 -3.44 25.19 24.76
N SER A 16 -4.34 25.46 25.71
CA SER A 16 -4.52 26.74 26.37
C SER A 16 -3.17 27.34 26.79
N ARG A 17 -2.85 28.52 26.26
CA ARG A 17 -1.65 29.30 26.56
C ARG A 17 -1.74 29.88 27.97
N TYR A 18 -0.86 29.42 28.85
CA TYR A 18 -0.26 30.24 29.90
C TYR A 18 1.15 29.71 30.17
N ASP A 19 2.15 30.28 29.48
CA ASP A 19 3.37 30.83 30.11
C ASP A 19 4.22 31.56 29.05
N GLU A 20 4.72 32.75 29.39
CA GLU A 20 5.55 33.57 28.49
C GLU A 20 7.00 33.06 28.47
N GLY A 21 7.60 32.93 27.26
CA GLY A 21 9.04 33.20 27.12
C GLY A 21 9.99 32.09 26.66
N ILE A 22 9.54 30.96 26.08
CA ILE A 22 10.40 30.11 25.23
C ILE A 22 9.56 29.63 24.06
N SER A 23 9.84 30.11 22.84
CA SER A 23 9.37 29.41 21.64
C SER A 23 10.08 28.06 21.65
N ALA A 24 9.39 27.03 22.15
CA ALA A 24 9.94 25.69 22.22
C ALA A 24 10.25 25.25 20.79
N VAL A 25 11.53 24.96 20.51
CA VAL A 25 11.96 24.45 19.21
C VAL A 25 11.18 23.17 18.93
N VAL A 26 10.42 23.16 17.84
CA VAL A 26 9.60 22.02 17.45
C VAL A 26 10.37 21.21 16.42
N TRP A 27 10.83 20.04 16.85
CA TRP A 27 11.41 19.06 15.95
C TRP A 27 10.33 18.14 15.39
N ARG A 28 10.41 17.86 14.09
CA ARG A 28 9.56 16.87 13.43
C ARG A 28 10.41 15.91 12.61
N VAL A 29 10.21 14.61 12.84
CA VAL A 29 10.80 13.52 12.09
C VAL A 29 9.71 12.93 11.19
N ARG A 30 9.98 12.87 9.90
CA ARG A 30 9.15 12.19 8.91
C ARG A 30 9.83 10.90 8.48
N LEU A 31 9.14 9.79 8.66
CA LEU A 31 9.57 8.46 8.24
C LEU A 31 8.64 7.88 7.17
N LEU A 32 7.40 8.35 7.08
CA LEU A 32 6.44 7.90 6.09
C LEU A 32 6.65 8.63 4.76
N GLY A 33 6.83 7.86 3.69
CA GLY A 33 7.14 8.32 2.35
C GLY A 33 8.63 8.62 2.18
N CYS A 34 9.17 9.64 2.84
CA CYS A 34 10.60 9.91 2.75
C CYS A 34 11.15 10.46 4.06
N TRP A 35 12.42 10.13 4.32
CA TRP A 35 13.16 10.68 5.45
C TRP A 35 13.20 12.21 5.37
N GLN A 36 12.70 12.88 6.41
CA GLN A 36 12.85 14.32 6.57
C GLN A 36 13.01 14.68 8.05
N LEU A 37 13.95 15.56 8.35
CA LEU A 37 14.06 16.20 9.65
C LEU A 37 13.70 17.67 9.49
N LYS A 38 12.78 18.17 10.31
CA LYS A 38 12.42 19.58 10.35
C LYS A 38 12.64 20.19 11.72
N ARG A 39 13.06 21.46 11.72
CA ARG A 39 13.14 22.32 12.90
C ARG A 39 12.31 23.56 12.63
N ASP A 40 11.28 23.79 13.42
CA ASP A 40 10.39 24.96 13.28
C ASP A 40 9.82 25.11 11.85
N GLY A 41 9.55 23.96 11.19
CA GLY A 41 9.05 23.88 9.83
C GLY A 41 10.12 23.81 8.73
N GLU A 42 11.36 24.20 9.01
CA GLU A 42 12.47 24.22 8.04
C GLU A 42 13.18 22.87 7.97
N THR A 43 13.55 22.43 6.76
CA THR A 43 14.25 21.14 6.56
C THR A 43 15.70 21.25 7.00
N VAL A 44 16.13 20.34 7.88
CA VAL A 44 17.51 20.26 8.37
C VAL A 44 18.20 19.05 7.76
N GLN A 45 19.37 19.29 7.15
CA GLN A 45 20.19 18.23 6.58
C GLN A 45 21.16 17.67 7.61
N VAL A 46 21.23 16.34 7.68
CA VAL A 46 22.13 15.61 8.58
C VAL A 46 22.81 14.48 7.80
N GLY A 47 24.01 14.08 8.22
CA GLY A 47 24.73 12.99 7.60
C GLY A 47 24.04 11.63 7.83
N LEU A 48 24.33 10.65 6.96
CA LEU A 48 23.68 9.33 6.98
C LEU A 48 23.74 8.64 8.36
N ARG A 49 24.86 8.76 9.07
CA ARG A 49 25.00 8.17 10.43
C ARG A 49 24.02 8.80 11.43
N GLN A 50 23.80 10.11 11.36
CA GLN A 50 22.83 10.80 12.19
C GLN A 50 21.41 10.41 11.78
N GLN A 51 21.11 10.33 10.48
CA GLN A 51 19.81 9.88 9.99
C GLN A 51 19.45 8.51 10.55
N ARG A 52 20.37 7.53 10.44
CA ARG A 52 20.14 6.17 10.94
C ARG A 52 19.92 6.13 12.45
N LEU A 53 20.67 6.91 13.23
CA LEU A 53 20.49 6.98 14.68
C LEU A 53 19.13 7.60 15.07
N ILE A 54 18.76 8.72 14.45
CA ILE A 54 17.47 9.37 14.72
C ILE A 54 16.32 8.46 14.27
N ALA A 55 16.43 7.81 13.10
CA ALA A 55 15.45 6.84 12.62
C ALA A 55 15.33 5.63 13.56
N ALA A 56 16.44 5.08 14.04
CA ALA A 56 16.42 3.98 14.99
C ALA A 56 15.71 4.35 16.30
N LEU A 57 15.98 5.54 16.85
CA LEU A 57 15.28 6.05 18.04
C LEU A 57 13.80 6.32 17.76
N ALA A 58 13.46 6.82 16.58
CA ALA A 58 12.08 7.05 16.18
C ALA A 58 11.30 5.73 15.98
N LEU A 59 11.92 4.67 15.45
CA LEU A 59 11.27 3.38 15.23
C LEU A 59 11.20 2.52 16.49
N LEU A 60 12.30 2.45 17.23
CA LEU A 60 12.49 1.50 18.33
C LEU A 60 12.23 2.12 19.71
N GLY A 61 12.11 3.45 19.78
CA GLY A 61 12.01 4.19 21.03
C GLY A 61 13.36 4.29 21.74
N GLU A 62 13.30 4.58 23.04
CA GLU A 62 14.51 4.71 23.86
C GLU A 62 15.26 3.38 23.93
N ARG A 63 16.58 3.45 23.75
CA ARG A 63 17.44 2.27 23.72
C ARG A 63 18.77 2.49 24.43
N PRO A 64 19.34 1.44 25.04
CA PRO A 64 20.67 1.53 25.59
C PRO A 64 21.71 1.82 24.51
N ARG A 65 22.77 2.55 24.86
CA ARG A 65 23.88 2.87 23.95
C ARG A 65 24.53 1.60 23.39
N GLN A 66 24.69 0.56 24.20
CA GLN A 66 25.25 -0.72 23.74
C GLN A 66 24.38 -1.39 22.68
N PHE A 67 23.05 -1.27 22.79
CA PHE A 67 22.13 -1.78 21.78
C PHE A 67 22.27 -0.98 20.48
N LEU A 68 22.26 0.35 20.57
CA LEU A 68 22.36 1.24 19.40
C LEU A 68 23.70 1.10 18.66
N SER A 69 24.80 0.89 19.39
CA SER A 69 26.12 0.70 18.77
C SER A 69 26.16 -0.59 17.95
N GLY A 70 25.68 -1.70 18.50
CA GLY A 70 25.59 -2.98 17.79
C GLY A 70 24.64 -2.92 16.59
N LEU A 71 23.48 -2.29 16.75
CA LEU A 71 22.47 -2.17 15.69
C LEU A 71 22.97 -1.36 14.48
N LEU A 72 23.64 -0.23 14.74
CA LEU A 72 23.98 0.73 13.68
C LEU A 72 25.33 0.43 13.02
N TRP A 73 26.21 -0.32 13.69
CA TRP A 73 27.53 -0.71 13.21
C TRP A 73 27.81 -2.21 13.44
N PRO A 74 27.01 -3.12 12.85
CA PRO A 74 27.13 -4.55 13.11
C PRO A 74 28.49 -5.13 12.68
N ASP A 75 29.12 -4.57 11.66
CA ASP A 75 30.40 -5.05 11.12
C ASP A 75 31.64 -4.45 11.84
N SER A 76 31.44 -3.66 12.89
CA SER A 76 32.51 -3.02 13.64
C SER A 76 32.82 -3.78 14.93
N SER A 77 34.06 -3.70 15.42
CA SER A 77 34.35 -4.16 16.79
C SER A 77 33.58 -3.34 17.82
N GLU A 78 33.31 -3.90 18.99
CA GLU A 78 32.53 -3.24 20.06
C GLU A 78 33.09 -1.85 20.43
N ALA A 79 34.42 -1.73 20.51
CA ALA A 79 35.10 -0.46 20.79
C ALA A 79 34.88 0.57 19.68
N GLN A 80 34.94 0.15 18.41
CA GLN A 80 34.71 1.02 17.25
C GLN A 80 33.23 1.44 17.16
N ALA A 81 32.30 0.49 17.32
CA ALA A 81 30.87 0.75 17.30
C ALA A 81 30.48 1.75 18.40
N SER A 82 30.99 1.55 19.62
CA SER A 82 30.78 2.47 20.74
C SER A 82 31.38 3.85 20.50
N GLY A 83 32.58 3.92 19.90
CA GLY A 83 33.21 5.18 19.50
C GLY A 83 32.41 5.93 18.42
N ASN A 84 31.92 5.21 17.41
CA ASN A 84 31.07 5.76 16.35
C ASN A 84 29.75 6.30 16.90
N LEU A 85 29.11 5.55 17.80
CA LEU A 85 27.89 6.00 18.48
C LEU A 85 28.13 7.29 19.27
N ARG A 86 29.19 7.33 20.09
CA ARG A 86 29.54 8.52 20.88
C ARG A 86 29.73 9.75 19.98
N ALA A 87 30.43 9.59 18.86
CA ALA A 87 30.63 10.68 17.91
C ALA A 87 29.31 11.14 17.24
N ALA A 88 28.42 10.19 16.90
CA ALA A 88 27.12 10.51 16.34
C ALA A 88 26.22 11.25 17.35
N LEU A 89 26.15 10.76 18.59
CA LEU A 89 25.41 11.39 19.69
C LEU A 89 25.94 12.80 19.97
N PHE A 90 27.26 12.95 20.13
CA PHE A 90 27.89 14.25 20.34
C PHE A 90 27.53 15.24 19.23
N LYS A 91 27.61 14.81 17.96
CA LYS A 91 27.29 15.69 16.83
C LYS A 91 25.82 16.09 16.82
N ILE A 92 24.91 15.17 17.11
CA ILE A 92 23.48 15.48 17.21
C ILE A 92 23.22 16.45 18.37
N SER A 93 23.71 16.17 19.58
CA SER A 93 23.45 17.00 20.74
C SER A 93 24.00 18.42 20.61
N HIS A 94 25.13 18.59 19.91
CA HIS A 94 25.71 19.92 19.66
C HIS A 94 25.06 20.67 18.51
N GLN A 95 24.68 19.99 17.42
CA GLN A 95 24.16 20.65 16.21
C GLN A 95 22.64 20.76 16.18
N LEU A 96 21.95 19.87 16.90
CA LEU A 96 20.50 19.71 16.91
C LEU A 96 19.99 19.74 18.36
N PRO A 97 20.21 20.85 19.10
CA PRO A 97 19.81 20.93 20.49
C PRO A 97 18.30 20.72 20.66
N GLY A 98 17.93 19.93 21.66
CA GLY A 98 16.53 19.57 21.94
C GLY A 98 16.00 18.41 21.10
N LEU A 99 16.79 17.81 20.20
CA LEU A 99 16.35 16.63 19.43
C LEU A 99 16.45 15.33 20.25
N LEU A 100 17.46 15.21 21.12
CA LEU A 100 17.69 14.02 21.95
C LEU A 100 17.46 14.33 23.42
N ASP A 101 17.02 13.31 24.15
CA ASP A 101 17.27 13.20 25.59
C ASP A 101 18.45 12.25 25.78
N ASP A 102 19.67 12.80 25.77
CA ASP A 102 20.93 12.06 25.83
C ASP A 102 21.64 12.16 27.19
N ARG A 103 21.01 12.87 28.14
CA ARG A 103 21.55 13.12 29.49
C ARG A 103 21.38 11.90 30.40
N THR A 104 20.46 11.02 30.06
CA THR A 104 20.13 9.79 30.79
C THR A 104 20.38 8.56 29.90
N GLU A 105 20.50 7.39 30.54
CA GLU A 105 20.49 6.09 29.87
C GLU A 105 19.16 5.43 30.24
N PRO A 106 18.35 4.92 29.28
CA PRO A 106 18.60 4.79 27.83
C PRO A 106 18.54 6.13 27.06
N VAL A 107 19.06 6.14 25.83
CA VAL A 107 19.03 7.32 24.94
C VAL A 107 17.72 7.34 24.17
N GLY A 108 17.10 8.52 24.08
CA GLY A 108 15.84 8.76 23.39
C GLY A 108 15.82 10.00 22.50
N LEU A 109 14.77 10.12 21.67
CA LEU A 109 14.35 11.43 21.16
C LEU A 109 13.73 12.23 22.32
N SER A 110 13.87 13.55 22.31
CA SER A 110 13.19 14.39 23.30
C SER A 110 11.66 14.25 23.18
N GLY A 111 10.94 14.33 24.31
CA GLY A 111 9.47 14.23 24.33
C GLY A 111 8.74 15.34 23.55
N SER A 112 9.43 16.42 23.16
CA SER A 112 8.89 17.46 22.28
C SER A 112 9.03 17.14 20.78
N VAL A 113 9.75 16.07 20.42
CA VAL A 113 9.92 15.66 19.02
C VAL A 113 8.66 14.95 18.55
N THR A 114 8.09 15.46 17.46
CA THR A 114 6.97 14.80 16.78
C THR A 114 7.49 13.82 15.73
N VAL A 115 6.89 12.63 15.67
CA VAL A 115 7.22 11.60 14.68
C VAL A 115 5.93 11.21 13.97
N ASP A 116 5.88 11.39 12.65
CA ASP A 116 4.70 11.09 11.83
C ASP A 116 4.24 9.63 11.95
N LEU A 117 5.17 8.68 12.10
CA LEU A 117 4.87 7.27 12.32
C LEU A 117 4.13 7.04 13.65
N HIS A 118 4.45 7.78 14.70
CA HIS A 118 3.78 7.64 16.01
C HIS A 118 2.36 8.17 15.92
N GLU A 119 2.16 9.33 15.30
CA GLU A 119 0.84 9.89 15.00
C GLU A 119 0.01 8.88 14.18
N PHE A 120 0.60 8.35 13.11
CA PHE A 120 -0.05 7.36 12.25
C PHE A 120 -0.42 6.07 12.99
N ARG A 121 0.47 5.50 13.80
CA ARG A 121 0.19 4.30 14.61
C ARG A 121 -0.92 4.52 15.63
N SER A 122 -0.99 5.71 16.24
CA SER A 122 -2.10 6.09 17.11
C SER A 122 -3.43 6.11 16.35
N HIS A 123 -3.45 6.60 15.11
CA HIS A 123 -4.64 6.54 14.26
C HIS A 123 -5.02 5.11 13.86
N LEU A 124 -4.06 4.22 13.56
CA LEU A 124 -4.34 2.80 13.29
C LEU A 124 -4.99 2.12 14.49
N ALA A 125 -4.47 2.36 15.70
CA ALA A 125 -5.03 1.80 16.94
C ALA A 125 -6.45 2.32 17.19
N GLY A 126 -6.70 3.61 16.97
CA GLY A 126 -8.02 4.22 17.07
C GLY A 126 -9.01 3.66 16.04
N ALA A 127 -8.60 3.52 14.78
CA ALA A 127 -9.45 2.99 13.71
C ALA A 127 -9.86 1.53 13.97
N GLY A 128 -9.00 0.73 14.60
CA GLY A 128 -9.35 -0.63 15.04
C GLY A 128 -10.50 -0.66 16.04
N ALA A 129 -10.65 0.37 16.88
CA ALA A 129 -11.66 0.45 17.94
C ALA A 129 -12.90 1.32 17.60
N ALA A 130 -12.77 2.28 16.67
CA ALA A 130 -13.80 3.27 16.37
C ALA A 130 -14.92 2.74 15.43
N GLY A 131 -16.07 3.43 15.40
CA GLY A 131 -17.17 3.10 14.48
C GLY A 131 -16.91 3.58 13.04
N PRO A 132 -17.70 3.13 12.04
CA PRO A 132 -17.52 3.53 10.64
C PRO A 132 -17.70 5.04 10.39
N ALA A 133 -18.47 5.75 11.23
CA ALA A 133 -18.67 7.19 11.14
C ALA A 133 -17.48 8.02 11.67
N ASP A 134 -16.55 7.40 12.39
CA ASP A 134 -15.43 8.08 13.06
C ASP A 134 -14.14 8.07 12.23
N VAL A 135 -14.14 7.38 11.09
CA VAL A 135 -12.98 7.26 10.21
C VAL A 135 -13.05 8.33 9.13
N PRO A 136 -12.03 9.21 8.99
CA PRO A 136 -12.00 10.21 7.93
C PRO A 136 -12.15 9.59 6.54
N ALA A 137 -12.86 10.27 5.62
CA ALA A 137 -13.11 9.77 4.27
C ALA A 137 -11.80 9.41 3.52
N ASP A 138 -10.74 10.17 3.74
CA ASP A 138 -9.46 10.02 3.04
C ASP A 138 -8.52 9.01 3.72
N PHE A 139 -8.95 8.36 4.82
CA PHE A 139 -8.07 7.50 5.61
C PHE A 139 -7.59 6.28 4.82
N THR A 140 -8.41 5.74 3.91
CA THR A 140 -8.01 4.65 3.00
C THR A 140 -6.83 5.06 2.10
N ASP A 141 -6.81 6.30 1.60
CA ASP A 141 -5.71 6.81 0.78
C ASP A 141 -4.43 7.01 1.58
N VAL A 142 -4.54 7.47 2.83
CA VAL A 142 -3.41 7.55 3.77
C VAL A 142 -2.86 6.16 4.04
N LEU A 143 -3.73 5.18 4.34
CA LEU A 143 -3.33 3.77 4.52
C LEU A 143 -2.68 3.18 3.27
N ARG A 144 -3.11 3.57 2.07
CA ARG A 144 -2.53 3.07 0.81
C ARG A 144 -1.12 3.59 0.56
N SER A 145 -0.82 4.81 0.98
CA SER A 145 0.42 5.52 0.62
C SER A 145 1.46 5.60 1.76
N ALA A 146 1.14 5.15 2.97
CA ALA A 146 2.02 5.18 4.14
C ALA A 146 3.15 4.12 4.12
N GLU A 147 4.08 4.23 3.17
CA GLU A 147 5.30 3.43 3.12
C GLU A 147 6.34 3.95 4.11
N LEU A 148 6.98 3.06 4.87
CA LEU A 148 8.00 3.44 5.85
C LEU A 148 9.39 3.45 5.22
N LEU A 149 10.04 4.61 5.17
CA LEU A 149 11.44 4.77 4.72
C LEU A 149 11.79 3.97 3.44
N PRO A 150 11.06 4.13 2.32
CA PRO A 150 11.40 3.45 1.08
C PRO A 150 12.85 3.73 0.66
N GLY A 151 13.54 2.69 0.19
CA GLY A 151 14.96 2.74 -0.17
C GLY A 151 15.93 2.49 0.99
N TRP A 152 15.43 2.25 2.21
CA TRP A 152 16.24 1.78 3.34
C TRP A 152 16.15 0.25 3.45
N TYR A 153 17.30 -0.41 3.48
CA TYR A 153 17.43 -1.87 3.40
C TYR A 153 18.11 -2.48 4.62
N ASP A 154 18.21 -1.74 5.72
CA ASP A 154 18.71 -2.29 6.97
C ASP A 154 17.70 -3.26 7.57
N ASP A 155 18.15 -4.41 8.08
CA ASP A 155 17.26 -5.46 8.60
C ASP A 155 16.26 -4.93 9.65
N TRP A 156 16.68 -4.01 10.52
CA TRP A 156 15.80 -3.40 11.52
C TRP A 156 14.75 -2.46 10.93
N VAL A 157 15.02 -1.85 9.77
CA VAL A 157 14.04 -1.06 9.02
C VAL A 157 13.10 -1.99 8.25
N LEU A 158 13.63 -3.02 7.60
CA LEU A 158 12.84 -4.01 6.86
C LEU A 158 11.81 -4.69 7.78
N PHE A 159 12.21 -5.03 9.00
CA PHE A 159 11.30 -5.57 10.01
C PHE A 159 10.15 -4.60 10.35
N GLU A 160 10.45 -3.32 10.57
CA GLU A 160 9.43 -2.32 10.91
C GLU A 160 8.58 -1.92 9.69
N GLN A 161 9.12 -2.01 8.47
CA GLN A 161 8.38 -1.87 7.21
C GLN A 161 7.33 -2.97 7.07
N GLU A 162 7.73 -4.22 7.28
CA GLU A 162 6.80 -5.36 7.21
C GLU A 162 5.73 -5.27 8.29
N ARG A 163 6.14 -4.95 9.53
CA ARG A 163 5.19 -4.72 10.62
C ARG A 163 4.16 -3.62 10.31
N LEU A 164 4.59 -2.51 9.71
CA LEU A 164 3.67 -1.44 9.32
C LEU A 164 2.76 -1.87 8.16
N ARG A 165 3.29 -2.62 7.20
CA ARG A 165 2.53 -3.20 6.08
C ARG A 165 1.38 -4.07 6.61
N GLU A 166 1.67 -5.00 7.50
CA GLU A 166 0.67 -5.86 8.14
C GLU A 166 -0.40 -5.05 8.88
N GLN A 167 0.01 -4.05 9.69
CA GLN A 167 -0.91 -3.18 10.41
C GLN A 167 -1.86 -2.43 9.47
N ARG A 168 -1.34 -1.87 8.37
CA ARG A 168 -2.13 -1.16 7.35
C ARG A 168 -3.16 -2.10 6.71
N VAL A 169 -2.75 -3.30 6.33
CA VAL A 169 -3.63 -4.31 5.72
C VAL A 169 -4.74 -4.74 6.66
N LEU A 170 -4.43 -4.98 7.94
CA LEU A 170 -5.43 -5.35 8.95
C LEU A 170 -6.49 -4.27 9.15
N VAL A 171 -6.08 -3.00 9.18
CA VAL A 171 -7.02 -1.88 9.29
C VAL A 171 -7.86 -1.77 8.02
N LEU A 172 -7.29 -1.90 6.83
CA LEU A 172 -8.03 -1.86 5.56
C LEU A 172 -9.06 -3.00 5.46
N GLU A 173 -8.69 -4.23 5.85
CA GLU A 173 -9.64 -5.34 5.92
C GLU A 173 -10.79 -5.06 6.89
N SER A 174 -10.49 -4.44 8.03
CA SER A 174 -11.51 -4.09 9.03
C SER A 174 -12.44 -3.00 8.52
N LEU A 175 -11.92 -1.96 7.86
CA LEU A 175 -12.72 -0.92 7.21
C LEU A 175 -13.62 -1.50 6.13
N SER A 176 -13.08 -2.38 5.28
CA SER A 176 -13.86 -2.99 4.20
C SER A 176 -15.00 -3.87 4.75
N ARG A 177 -14.75 -4.69 5.78
CA ARG A 177 -15.81 -5.47 6.45
C ARG A 177 -16.89 -4.56 7.06
N ARG A 178 -16.51 -3.44 7.66
CA ARG A 178 -17.47 -2.48 8.26
C ARG A 178 -18.32 -1.82 7.19
N HIS A 179 -17.71 -1.27 6.14
CA HIS A 179 -18.46 -0.67 5.03
C HIS A 179 -19.40 -1.67 4.35
N LEU A 180 -19.02 -2.96 4.30
CA LEU A 180 -19.91 -4.01 3.79
C LEU A 180 -21.13 -4.24 4.69
N LEU A 181 -21.00 -4.11 6.03
CA LEU A 181 -22.11 -4.17 6.98
C LEU A 181 -23.04 -2.96 6.86
N ASP A 182 -22.48 -1.79 6.56
CA ASP A 182 -23.22 -0.54 6.34
C ASP A 182 -23.83 -0.44 4.93
N GLU A 183 -23.67 -1.49 4.10
CA GLU A 183 -24.07 -1.55 2.69
C GLU A 183 -23.37 -0.52 1.77
N ASP A 184 -22.35 0.17 2.26
CA ASP A 184 -21.48 1.08 1.51
C ASP A 184 -20.46 0.27 0.69
N THR A 185 -20.96 -0.31 -0.41
CA THR A 185 -20.20 -1.23 -1.25
C THR A 185 -19.04 -0.52 -1.97
N GLU A 186 -19.15 0.78 -2.24
CA GLU A 186 -18.10 1.56 -2.89
C GLU A 186 -16.87 1.69 -1.98
N ARG A 187 -17.06 2.13 -0.74
CA ARG A 187 -15.95 2.21 0.23
C ARG A 187 -15.42 0.86 0.64
N ALA A 188 -16.30 -0.14 0.76
CA ALA A 188 -15.88 -1.52 1.02
C ALA A 188 -14.93 -2.03 -0.07
N LEU A 189 -15.23 -1.71 -1.33
CA LEU A 189 -14.44 -2.13 -2.49
C LEU A 189 -13.09 -1.42 -2.53
N ASP A 190 -13.06 -0.12 -2.26
CA ASP A 190 -11.82 0.66 -2.24
C ASP A 190 -10.85 0.18 -1.15
N ALA A 191 -11.35 -0.08 0.06
CA ALA A 191 -10.56 -0.62 1.16
C ALA A 191 -10.06 -2.05 0.86
N ALA A 192 -10.90 -2.94 0.32
CA ALA A 192 -10.49 -4.29 -0.06
C ALA A 192 -9.44 -4.31 -1.16
N ARG A 193 -9.60 -3.48 -2.21
CA ARG A 193 -8.61 -3.32 -3.28
C ARG A 193 -7.29 -2.81 -2.73
N SER A 194 -7.33 -1.85 -1.81
CA SER A 194 -6.13 -1.31 -1.18
C SER A 194 -5.40 -2.38 -0.36
N ALA A 195 -6.13 -3.20 0.41
CA ALA A 195 -5.54 -4.31 1.15
C ALA A 195 -4.87 -5.34 0.22
N ALA A 196 -5.57 -5.76 -0.84
CA ALA A 196 -5.07 -6.72 -1.83
C ALA A 196 -3.91 -6.17 -2.69
N ALA A 197 -3.82 -4.84 -2.86
CA ALA A 197 -2.69 -4.22 -3.54
C ALA A 197 -1.44 -4.16 -2.65
N ILE A 198 -1.61 -3.93 -1.35
CA ILE A 198 -0.49 -3.90 -0.39
C ILE A 198 0.03 -5.32 -0.13
N GLU A 199 -0.86 -6.30 0.06
CA GLU A 199 -0.47 -7.70 0.19
C GLU A 199 -1.21 -8.61 -0.81
N PRO A 200 -0.63 -8.80 -2.02
CA PRO A 200 -1.27 -9.57 -3.08
C PRO A 200 -1.41 -11.06 -2.78
N LEU A 201 -0.53 -11.62 -1.96
CA LEU A 201 -0.54 -13.06 -1.61
C LEU A 201 -1.44 -13.37 -0.39
N ARG A 202 -2.01 -12.34 0.25
CA ARG A 202 -2.86 -12.52 1.43
C ARG A 202 -4.28 -12.91 1.04
N GLU A 203 -4.61 -14.18 1.26
CA GLU A 203 -5.92 -14.74 0.91
C GLU A 203 -7.10 -14.00 1.57
N SER A 204 -6.96 -13.54 2.82
CA SER A 204 -8.05 -12.82 3.50
C SER A 204 -8.41 -11.49 2.84
N ALA A 205 -7.44 -10.80 2.24
CA ALA A 205 -7.69 -9.56 1.49
C ALA A 205 -8.38 -9.86 0.15
N GLN A 206 -7.94 -10.91 -0.54
CA GLN A 206 -8.52 -11.36 -1.81
C GLN A 206 -9.95 -11.88 -1.63
N ARG A 207 -10.18 -12.66 -0.57
CA ARG A 207 -11.49 -13.10 -0.12
C ARG A 207 -12.44 -11.92 0.05
N LEU A 208 -12.01 -10.91 0.79
CA LEU A 208 -12.85 -9.74 1.06
C LEU A 208 -13.17 -8.97 -0.24
N LEU A 209 -12.19 -8.83 -1.13
CA LEU A 209 -12.41 -8.23 -2.44
C LEU A 209 -13.46 -9.00 -3.27
N ILE A 210 -13.39 -10.33 -3.27
CA ILE A 210 -14.37 -11.20 -3.94
C ILE A 210 -15.75 -11.07 -3.30
N GLU A 211 -15.86 -11.10 -1.97
CA GLU A 211 -17.12 -10.95 -1.24
C GLU A 211 -17.80 -9.61 -1.55
N VAL A 212 -17.04 -8.51 -1.52
CA VAL A 212 -17.56 -7.18 -1.86
C VAL A 212 -18.02 -7.12 -3.32
N GLN A 213 -17.25 -7.68 -4.26
CA GLN A 213 -17.63 -7.73 -5.67
C GLN A 213 -18.92 -8.53 -5.89
N LEU A 214 -19.10 -9.65 -5.19
CA LEU A 214 -20.33 -10.45 -5.25
C LEU A 214 -21.52 -9.69 -4.66
N ARG A 215 -21.35 -9.01 -3.51
CA ARG A 215 -22.38 -8.17 -2.90
C ARG A 215 -22.79 -7.01 -3.82
N ALA A 216 -21.84 -6.47 -4.58
CA ALA A 216 -22.06 -5.46 -5.63
C ALA A 216 -22.76 -6.00 -6.90
N GLY A 217 -23.00 -7.32 -7.00
CA GLY A 217 -23.50 -7.96 -8.21
C GLY A 217 -22.45 -8.13 -9.32
N ASN A 218 -21.18 -7.84 -9.05
CA ASN A 218 -20.08 -7.94 -10.01
C ASN A 218 -19.42 -9.33 -9.99
N ALA A 219 -20.18 -10.36 -10.38
CA ALA A 219 -19.69 -11.74 -10.43
C ALA A 219 -18.50 -11.94 -11.40
N ALA A 220 -18.46 -11.18 -12.50
CA ALA A 220 -17.35 -11.23 -13.45
C ALA A 220 -16.04 -10.72 -12.83
N GLY A 221 -16.11 -9.63 -12.05
CA GLY A 221 -14.99 -9.10 -11.27
C GLY A 221 -14.50 -10.11 -10.23
N ALA A 222 -15.42 -10.70 -9.46
CA ALA A 222 -15.11 -11.73 -8.46
C ALA A 222 -14.34 -12.91 -9.07
N ARG A 223 -14.82 -13.43 -10.21
CA ARG A 223 -14.15 -14.52 -10.92
C ARG A 223 -12.76 -14.13 -11.41
N ARG A 224 -12.59 -12.92 -11.94
CA ARG A 224 -11.29 -12.42 -12.40
C ARG A 224 -10.30 -12.33 -11.24
N THR A 225 -10.70 -11.72 -10.12
CA THR A 225 -9.88 -11.61 -8.91
C THR A 225 -9.38 -12.98 -8.45
N PHE A 226 -10.26 -14.00 -8.41
CA PHE A 226 -9.88 -15.35 -8.03
C PHE A 226 -8.85 -15.98 -8.98
N ILE A 227 -9.06 -15.89 -10.29
CA ILE A 227 -8.14 -16.46 -11.29
C ILE A 227 -6.77 -15.79 -11.22
N ASP A 228 -6.75 -14.46 -11.12
CA ASP A 228 -5.50 -13.69 -11.02
C ASP A 228 -4.75 -14.04 -9.72
N PHE A 229 -5.48 -14.28 -8.62
CA PHE A 229 -4.89 -14.71 -7.35
C PHE A 229 -4.38 -16.16 -7.37
N GLU A 230 -5.14 -17.09 -7.94
CA GLU A 230 -4.75 -18.50 -8.08
C GLU A 230 -3.47 -18.63 -8.91
N ALA A 231 -3.38 -17.93 -10.04
CA ALA A 231 -2.18 -17.88 -10.84
C ALA A 231 -0.97 -17.34 -10.05
N ARG A 232 -1.16 -16.24 -9.31
CA ARG A 232 -0.09 -15.63 -8.53
C ARG A 232 0.39 -16.50 -7.37
N LEU A 233 -0.52 -17.15 -6.63
CA LEU A 233 -0.16 -18.08 -5.56
C LEU A 233 0.66 -19.25 -6.09
N TRP A 234 0.28 -19.78 -7.25
CA TRP A 234 1.01 -20.87 -7.86
C TRP A 234 2.40 -20.43 -8.32
N GLU A 235 2.51 -19.27 -8.97
CA GLU A 235 3.78 -18.72 -9.46
C GLU A 235 4.77 -18.39 -8.34
N GLU A 236 4.30 -17.78 -7.25
CA GLU A 236 5.17 -17.27 -6.18
C GLU A 236 5.43 -18.31 -5.07
N LEU A 237 4.43 -19.13 -4.74
CA LEU A 237 4.46 -20.03 -3.57
C LEU A 237 4.24 -21.51 -3.92
N GLY A 238 3.81 -21.84 -5.14
CA GLY A 238 3.50 -23.22 -5.54
C GLY A 238 2.33 -23.83 -4.78
N VAL A 239 1.41 -23.00 -4.26
CA VAL A 239 0.23 -23.44 -3.51
C VAL A 239 -1.06 -23.03 -4.21
N GLU A 240 -2.14 -23.73 -3.91
CA GLU A 240 -3.49 -23.40 -4.38
C GLU A 240 -4.25 -22.55 -3.35
N PRO A 241 -5.24 -21.74 -3.77
CA PRO A 241 -6.15 -21.07 -2.84
C PRO A 241 -6.94 -22.07 -2.00
N SER A 242 -7.35 -21.66 -0.79
CA SER A 242 -8.13 -22.52 0.08
C SER A 242 -9.50 -22.90 -0.50
N ASP A 243 -10.03 -24.04 -0.06
CA ASP A 243 -11.40 -24.47 -0.37
C ASP A 243 -12.44 -23.45 0.10
N GLY A 244 -12.15 -22.74 1.20
CA GLY A 244 -13.00 -21.67 1.73
C GLY A 244 -13.12 -20.50 0.76
N LEU A 245 -12.04 -20.13 0.06
CA LEU A 245 -12.07 -19.12 -1.00
C LEU A 245 -12.79 -19.64 -2.25
N ARG A 246 -12.47 -20.87 -2.69
CA ARG A 246 -13.10 -21.50 -3.87
C ARG A 246 -14.62 -21.57 -3.74
N SER A 247 -15.10 -21.90 -2.54
CA SER A 247 -16.53 -22.04 -2.25
C SER A 247 -17.31 -20.73 -2.40
N LEU A 248 -16.67 -19.55 -2.32
CA LEU A 248 -17.35 -18.25 -2.46
C LEU A 248 -17.92 -17.99 -3.85
N LEU A 249 -17.28 -18.50 -4.90
CA LEU A 249 -17.75 -18.28 -6.26
C LEU A 249 -18.97 -19.15 -6.61
N GLY A 250 -19.18 -20.24 -5.87
CA GLY A 250 -20.22 -21.23 -6.16
C GLY A 250 -20.14 -21.81 -7.59
N PRO A 251 -21.03 -22.75 -7.95
CA PRO A 251 -21.04 -23.36 -9.28
C PRO A 251 -21.44 -22.37 -10.38
N VAL A 252 -22.31 -21.41 -10.06
CA VAL A 252 -22.95 -20.51 -11.04
C VAL A 252 -21.98 -19.41 -11.52
N ALA A 253 -21.17 -18.80 -10.64
CA ALA A 253 -20.20 -17.81 -11.09
C ALA A 253 -19.05 -18.45 -11.89
N MET A 254 -18.74 -19.73 -11.66
CA MET A 254 -17.76 -20.47 -12.45
C MET A 254 -18.23 -20.80 -13.88
N ALA A 255 -19.55 -20.95 -14.09
CA ALA A 255 -20.14 -21.41 -15.35
C ALA A 255 -20.40 -20.29 -16.40
N THR A 256 -20.54 -19.02 -15.98
CA THR A 256 -21.06 -17.94 -16.82
C THR A 256 -20.16 -17.54 -18.01
N VAL A 257 -18.87 -17.89 -18.02
CA VAL A 257 -17.97 -17.54 -19.14
C VAL A 257 -17.96 -18.58 -20.28
N ARG A 258 -18.61 -19.74 -20.12
CA ARG A 258 -18.53 -20.83 -21.12
C ARG A 258 -19.61 -20.83 -22.21
N LYS A 259 -20.50 -19.84 -22.27
CA LYS A 259 -21.60 -19.79 -23.26
C LYS A 259 -21.73 -18.45 -23.99
N ILE A 260 -20.64 -17.91 -24.53
CA ILE A 260 -20.73 -17.01 -25.69
C ILE A 260 -19.57 -17.37 -26.61
N THR A 261 -19.88 -17.77 -27.85
CA THR A 261 -18.97 -18.08 -28.97
C THR A 261 -18.52 -19.54 -29.13
N THR A 262 -19.44 -20.37 -29.62
CA THR A 262 -19.25 -21.11 -30.88
C THR A 262 -20.65 -21.36 -31.44
N ALA A 263 -21.16 -20.39 -32.19
CA ALA A 263 -22.19 -20.67 -33.17
C ALA A 263 -21.51 -21.47 -34.29
N ASP A 264 -21.95 -22.71 -34.41
CA ASP A 264 -21.60 -23.67 -35.45
C ASP A 264 -21.85 -23.05 -36.84
N PRO A 265 -20.88 -23.00 -37.78
CA PRO A 265 -21.18 -22.60 -39.14
C PRO A 265 -21.92 -23.75 -39.81
N ALA A 266 -23.24 -23.62 -39.94
CA ALA A 266 -24.05 -24.49 -40.78
C ALA A 266 -23.49 -24.51 -42.21
N GLU A 267 -22.99 -25.67 -42.64
CA GLU A 267 -22.63 -25.95 -44.04
C GLU A 267 -23.89 -25.90 -44.92
N PRO A 268 -23.87 -25.20 -46.08
CA PRO A 268 -24.90 -25.37 -47.09
C PRO A 268 -24.65 -26.65 -47.91
N GLY A 269 -25.64 -27.54 -47.90
CA GLY A 269 -25.61 -28.82 -48.61
C GLY A 269 -25.39 -28.68 -50.12
N ARG A 270 -24.46 -29.51 -50.64
CA ARG A 270 -24.27 -29.74 -52.07
C ARG A 270 -25.41 -30.61 -52.60
N SER A 271 -26.33 -30.01 -53.34
CA SER A 271 -27.25 -30.74 -54.22
C SER A 271 -26.70 -30.80 -55.64
N ARG A 272 -26.59 -32.03 -56.15
CA ARG A 272 -26.11 -32.40 -57.49
C ARG A 272 -27.32 -32.77 -58.34
N ALA A 273 -27.60 -32.03 -59.42
CA ALA A 273 -28.23 -32.58 -60.63
C ALA A 273 -28.18 -31.63 -61.85
N ALA A 274 -27.75 -32.21 -62.99
CA ALA A 274 -28.15 -31.98 -64.39
C ALA A 274 -27.67 -30.73 -65.18
N ARG A 275 -26.88 -31.02 -66.21
CA ARG A 275 -26.86 -30.41 -67.57
C ARG A 275 -27.06 -31.56 -68.58
N PRO A 276 -27.38 -31.38 -69.89
CA PRO A 276 -27.29 -30.17 -70.77
C PRO A 276 -28.63 -29.89 -71.53
N ASP A 277 -28.84 -28.87 -72.40
CA ASP A 277 -28.24 -28.57 -73.73
C ASP A 277 -28.73 -27.17 -74.28
N PRO A 278 -28.58 -26.72 -75.56
CA PRO A 278 -27.63 -25.66 -75.94
C PRO A 278 -28.17 -24.44 -76.78
N ARG A 279 -27.45 -23.30 -76.68
CA ARG A 279 -27.23 -22.20 -77.69
C ARG A 279 -28.43 -21.38 -78.24
N PRO A 280 -28.23 -20.24 -78.95
CA PRO A 280 -27.06 -19.35 -79.11
C PRO A 280 -27.34 -17.83 -78.85
N ARG A 281 -26.26 -17.03 -78.88
CA ARG A 281 -26.18 -15.55 -78.69
C ARG A 281 -26.70 -14.72 -79.88
N PRO A 282 -26.91 -13.41 -79.67
CA PRO A 282 -26.22 -12.35 -80.46
C PRO A 282 -25.47 -11.33 -79.54
N ARG A 283 -24.23 -10.90 -79.82
CA ARG A 283 -23.76 -9.72 -80.64
C ARG A 283 -24.25 -8.37 -80.06
N LEU A 284 -23.51 -7.27 -79.83
CA LEU A 284 -22.15 -6.70 -80.06
C LEU A 284 -22.05 -5.51 -79.05
N SER A 285 -20.93 -5.27 -78.32
CA SER A 285 -19.90 -4.19 -78.49
C SER A 285 -20.41 -2.71 -78.51
N PRO A 286 -19.63 -1.64 -78.21
CA PRO A 286 -18.18 -1.54 -77.90
C PRO A 286 -17.72 -0.43 -76.86
N ILE A 287 -16.42 -0.45 -76.47
CA ILE A 287 -15.43 0.68 -76.37
C ILE A 287 -15.68 1.81 -75.31
N ALA A 288 -14.75 2.44 -74.56
CA ALA A 288 -13.28 2.72 -74.61
C ALA A 288 -12.71 2.77 -73.16
N MET A 289 -11.48 2.36 -72.80
CA MET A 289 -10.14 2.97 -73.03
C MET A 289 -10.08 4.48 -72.72
N ARG A 290 -9.60 4.92 -71.53
CA ARG A 290 -8.23 5.42 -71.17
C ARG A 290 -7.82 6.71 -71.92
N PRO A 291 -6.74 7.46 -71.59
CA PRO A 291 -5.84 7.56 -70.42
C PRO A 291 -5.75 9.06 -69.94
N ALA A 292 -4.84 9.60 -69.12
CA ALA A 292 -3.42 9.36 -68.82
C ALA A 292 -3.07 9.77 -67.37
#